data_AF-A0A354VAG7-F1
#
_entry.id   AF-A0A354VAG7-F1
#
_cell.length_a   1.000
_cell.length_b   1.000
_cell.length_c   1.000
_cell.angle_alpha   90.00
_cell.angle_beta   90.00
_cell.angle_gamma   90.00
#
_symmetry.space_group_name_H-M   'P 1'
#
loop_
_entity.id
_entity.type
_entity.pdbx_description
1 polymer ?
#
loop_
_entity_poly.entity_id
_entity_poly.type
_entity_poly.pdbx_seq_one_letter_code
_entity_poly.pdbx_strand_id
1 'polypeptide(L)'
;MRVHAQAILLPAGWTNGNDPAAPQRKRIGRQPARGLGKPRREAGAILLYLAEKTGKLLPSDPAAKFDAIQWLMTQMSTVGPMFGQFVHYLRFAPAGNDYSKSRYLTQAVRVAEVIDQRLASATYLAGSDYSVADISTFPWLRNIPALMGADVMAKFPNIVRWVKAIDERPAVKKALAEVDAVRGKTTPFDKAEAATLDKVFGRGQFAAA
;
A
#
# COMPACT_ATOMS: atom_id res chain seq x y z
N MET A 1 16.58 3.72 -15.76
CA MET A 1 16.82 2.74 -14.67
C MET A 1 15.49 2.10 -14.30
N ARG A 2 15.21 0.87 -14.76
CA ARG A 2 13.94 0.17 -14.54
C ARG A 2 13.96 -0.47 -13.15
N VAL A 3 13.49 0.25 -12.12
CA VAL A 3 13.12 -0.36 -10.84
C VAL A 3 11.71 -0.89 -11.03
N HIS A 4 11.52 -2.21 -11.05
CA HIS A 4 10.20 -2.81 -11.19
C HIS A 4 9.27 -2.31 -10.08
N ALA A 5 8.19 -1.63 -10.46
CA ALA A 5 7.12 -1.15 -9.58
C ALA A 5 6.37 -2.27 -8.82
N GLN A 6 6.78 -3.53 -9.02
CA GLN A 6 6.22 -4.72 -8.37
C GLN A 6 6.31 -4.70 -6.83
N ALA A 7 7.21 -3.90 -6.24
CA ALA A 7 7.41 -3.89 -4.79
C ALA A 7 6.40 -3.04 -4.01
N ILE A 8 5.64 -2.13 -4.66
CA ILE A 8 4.87 -1.10 -3.96
C ILE A 8 3.37 -1.45 -3.84
N LEU A 9 2.85 -2.38 -4.65
CA LEU A 9 1.39 -2.51 -4.84
C LEU A 9 0.79 -3.91 -4.71
N LEU A 10 1.58 -4.94 -4.36
CA LEU A 10 1.06 -6.30 -4.23
C LEU A 10 1.64 -7.03 -3.00
N PRO A 11 0.81 -7.68 -2.16
CA PRO A 11 1.31 -8.78 -1.34
C PRO A 11 1.82 -9.86 -2.30
N ALA A 12 3.10 -10.19 -2.20
CA ALA A 12 3.75 -11.02 -3.20
C ALA A 12 3.54 -12.52 -2.98
N GLY A 13 3.40 -13.27 -4.08
CA GLY A 13 3.91 -14.63 -4.16
C GLY A 13 3.26 -15.54 -5.21
N TRP A 14 3.72 -15.50 -6.47
CA TRP A 14 3.70 -16.66 -7.39
C TRP A 14 4.81 -16.55 -8.45
N THR A 15 5.62 -17.61 -8.60
CA THR A 15 6.17 -18.10 -9.87
C THR A 15 6.14 -19.63 -9.84
N ASN A 16 6.01 -20.25 -11.02
CA ASN A 16 5.72 -21.67 -11.29
C ASN A 16 6.58 -22.68 -10.52
N GLY A 17 5.97 -23.83 -10.24
CA GLY A 17 6.51 -24.90 -9.42
C GLY A 17 7.60 -25.76 -10.09
N ASN A 18 8.44 -26.33 -9.24
CA ASN A 18 8.79 -27.75 -9.21
C ASN A 18 9.77 -28.00 -8.05
N ASP A 19 9.27 -28.45 -6.91
CA ASP A 19 10.03 -29.26 -5.93
C ASP A 19 9.04 -29.94 -4.96
N PRO A 20 8.86 -31.28 -5.03
CA PRO A 20 7.88 -32.00 -4.23
C PRO A 20 8.35 -32.40 -2.83
N ALA A 21 9.54 -32.01 -2.35
CA ALA A 21 10.14 -32.66 -1.16
C ALA A 21 10.54 -31.76 0.04
N ALA A 22 9.98 -30.57 0.24
CA ALA A 22 10.33 -29.75 1.41
C ALA A 22 9.11 -29.24 2.23
N PRO A 23 9.01 -29.53 3.54
CA PRO A 23 8.03 -28.90 4.42
C PRO A 23 8.53 -27.49 4.77
N GLN A 24 8.43 -26.55 3.82
CA GLN A 24 8.71 -25.15 4.10
C GLN A 24 7.42 -24.45 4.53
N ARG A 25 7.33 -24.12 5.83
CA ARG A 25 6.54 -22.96 6.27
C ARG A 25 7.09 -21.74 5.52
N LYS A 26 6.54 -21.43 4.35
CA LYS A 26 6.90 -20.25 3.57
C LYS A 26 6.48 -19.03 4.39
N ARG A 27 7.45 -18.43 5.07
CA ARG A 27 7.31 -17.14 5.77
C ARG A 27 6.58 -16.15 4.86
N ILE A 28 5.55 -15.48 5.40
CA ILE A 28 4.90 -14.33 4.77
C ILE A 28 6.00 -13.30 4.48
N GLY A 29 6.41 -13.17 3.22
CA GLY A 29 7.53 -12.34 2.82
C GLY A 29 7.16 -11.50 1.60
N ARG A 30 7.07 -10.18 1.78
CA ARG A 30 7.05 -9.21 0.68
C ARG A 30 8.27 -9.45 -0.21
N GLN A 31 8.08 -9.48 -1.53
CA GLN A 31 9.17 -9.74 -2.47
C GLN A 31 10.25 -8.67 -2.35
N PRO A 32 11.54 -9.06 -2.29
CA PRO A 32 12.61 -8.09 -2.29
C PRO A 32 12.72 -7.38 -3.64
N ALA A 33 12.98 -6.07 -3.63
CA ALA A 33 13.31 -5.34 -4.84
C ALA A 33 14.70 -5.77 -5.35
N ARG A 34 14.77 -6.21 -6.62
CA ARG A 34 16.01 -6.61 -7.31
C ARG A 34 16.64 -5.40 -8.03
N GLY A 35 17.95 -5.42 -8.23
CA GLY A 35 18.69 -4.33 -8.92
C GLY A 35 19.12 -3.15 -8.02
N LEU A 36 19.00 -3.29 -6.70
CA LEU A 36 19.41 -2.28 -5.70
C LEU A 36 20.73 -2.63 -4.97
N GLY A 37 21.51 -3.57 -5.51
CA GLY A 37 22.61 -4.22 -4.79
C GLY A 37 22.07 -5.34 -3.90
N LYS A 38 22.28 -5.24 -2.58
CA LYS A 38 21.70 -6.20 -1.61
C LYS A 38 20.16 -6.20 -1.72
N PRO A 39 19.49 -7.38 -1.71
CA PRO A 39 18.03 -7.46 -1.72
C PRO A 39 17.43 -6.67 -0.55
N ARG A 40 16.54 -5.71 -0.86
CA ARG A 40 15.83 -4.90 0.15
C ARG A 40 14.37 -5.30 0.21
N ARG A 41 13.82 -5.35 1.42
CA ARG A 41 12.40 -5.57 1.72
C ARG A 41 11.87 -4.34 2.46
N GLU A 42 10.56 -4.28 2.63
CA GLU A 42 9.79 -3.14 3.11
C GLU A 42 9.77 -1.93 2.16
N ALA A 43 8.56 -1.53 1.77
CA ALA A 43 8.36 -0.45 0.81
C ALA A 43 8.99 0.86 1.29
N GLY A 44 8.85 1.21 2.58
CA GLY A 44 9.46 2.41 3.14
C GLY A 44 10.99 2.41 3.07
N ALA A 45 11.63 1.29 3.42
CA ALA A 45 13.09 1.17 3.34
C ALA A 45 13.60 1.22 1.90
N ILE A 46 12.86 0.64 0.94
CA ILE A 46 13.18 0.73 -0.49
C ILE A 46 13.06 2.18 -0.98
N LEU A 47 12.00 2.89 -0.61
CA LEU A 47 11.78 4.29 -1.00
C LEU A 47 12.86 5.20 -0.43
N LEU A 48 13.21 5.07 0.85
CA LEU A 48 14.29 5.84 1.47
C LEU A 48 15.64 5.57 0.81
N TYR A 49 15.96 4.30 0.53
CA TYR A 49 17.19 3.96 -0.17
C TYR A 49 17.26 4.57 -1.58
N LEU A 50 16.16 4.51 -2.33
CA LEU A 50 16.10 5.09 -3.67
C LEU A 50 16.19 6.62 -3.63
N ALA A 51 15.54 7.26 -2.66
CA ALA A 51 15.61 8.70 -2.48
C ALA A 51 17.04 9.15 -2.17
N GLU A 52 17.70 8.49 -1.21
CA GLU A 52 19.10 8.77 -0.84
C GLU A 52 20.05 8.54 -2.03
N LYS A 53 19.90 7.40 -2.73
CA LYS A 53 20.75 7.06 -3.88
C LYS A 53 20.62 8.04 -5.03
N THR A 54 19.46 8.68 -5.18
CA THR A 54 19.17 9.56 -6.33
C THR A 54 19.19 11.04 -5.99
N GLY A 55 19.23 11.40 -4.71
CA GLY A 55 19.07 12.78 -4.24
C GLY A 55 17.71 13.38 -4.59
N LYS A 56 16.65 12.55 -4.70
CA LYS A 56 15.31 12.97 -5.14
C LYS A 56 14.23 12.50 -4.18
N LEU A 57 13.10 13.20 -4.15
CA LEU A 57 11.86 12.80 -3.44
C LEU A 57 12.01 12.70 -1.91
N LEU A 58 13.10 13.24 -1.38
CA LEU A 58 13.34 13.44 0.04
C LEU A 58 14.12 14.76 0.18
N PRO A 59 13.64 15.73 0.99
CA PRO A 59 14.34 16.99 1.17
C PRO A 59 15.78 16.81 1.69
N SER A 60 16.67 17.75 1.36
CA SER A 60 18.03 17.79 1.90
C SER A 60 18.09 18.48 3.25
N ASP A 61 17.25 19.50 3.46
CA ASP A 61 17.10 20.18 4.76
C ASP A 61 16.70 19.15 5.84
N PRO A 62 17.41 19.09 6.99
CA PRO A 62 17.13 18.10 8.03
C PRO A 62 15.70 18.13 8.55
N ALA A 63 15.12 19.32 8.79
CA ALA A 63 13.77 19.41 9.35
C ALA A 63 12.73 18.88 8.36
N ALA A 64 12.75 19.37 7.11
CA ALA A 64 11.85 18.91 6.06
C ALA A 64 12.06 17.42 5.70
N LYS A 65 13.30 16.92 5.78
CA LYS A 65 13.61 15.50 5.60
C LYS A 65 12.88 14.65 6.64
N PHE A 66 12.95 15.04 7.91
CA PHE A 66 12.31 14.29 8.99
C PHE A 66 10.80 14.42 8.97
N ASP A 67 10.23 15.53 8.47
CA ASP A 67 8.78 15.62 8.19
C ASP A 67 8.33 14.58 7.16
N ALA A 68 9.07 14.43 6.05
CA ALA A 68 8.79 13.41 5.05
C ALA A 68 8.93 11.98 5.61
N ILE A 69 9.94 11.74 6.44
CA ILE A 69 10.12 10.45 7.11
C ILE A 69 8.98 10.18 8.10
N GLN A 70 8.55 11.17 8.87
CA GLN A 70 7.44 11.03 9.82
C GLN A 70 6.16 10.60 9.11
N TRP A 71 5.81 11.23 7.98
CA TRP A 71 4.64 10.86 7.21
C TRP A 71 4.79 9.51 6.50
N LEU A 72 6.00 9.15 6.05
CA LEU A 72 6.28 7.79 5.56
C LEU A 72 6.08 6.74 6.67
N MET A 73 6.54 7.02 7.89
CA MET A 73 6.36 6.12 9.03
C MET A 73 4.90 6.04 9.46
N THR A 74 4.16 7.14 9.37
CA THR A 74 2.70 7.18 9.55
C THR A 74 2.01 6.26 8.53
N GLN A 75 2.46 6.28 7.27
CA GLN A 75 1.94 5.38 6.26
C GLN A 75 2.22 3.90 6.58
N MET A 76 3.43 3.57 7.02
CA MET A 76 3.84 2.20 7.34
C MET A 76 3.19 1.63 8.60
N SER A 77 2.96 2.46 9.61
CA SER A 77 2.44 2.05 10.92
C SER A 77 0.92 2.19 11.04
N THR A 78 0.31 3.10 10.28
CA THR A 78 -1.10 3.48 10.47
C THR A 78 -1.90 3.31 9.19
N VAL A 79 -1.57 4.02 8.11
CA VAL A 79 -2.40 4.01 6.89
C VAL A 79 -2.49 2.62 6.28
N GLY A 80 -1.35 2.00 5.99
CA GLY A 80 -1.30 0.67 5.40
C GLY A 80 -1.97 -0.39 6.27
N PRO A 81 -1.63 -0.49 7.57
CA PRO A 81 -2.26 -1.46 8.46
C PRO A 81 -3.77 -1.28 8.61
N MET A 82 -4.27 -0.06 8.84
CA MET A 82 -5.71 0.16 9.05
C MET A 82 -6.53 -0.13 7.80
N PHE A 83 -6.12 0.38 6.64
CA PHE A 83 -6.79 0.06 5.38
C PHE A 83 -6.64 -1.42 5.01
N GLY A 84 -5.48 -2.03 5.24
CA GLY A 84 -5.25 -3.44 4.97
C GLY A 84 -6.20 -4.35 5.76
N GLN A 85 -6.39 -4.07 7.05
CA GLN A 85 -7.36 -4.79 7.88
C GLN A 85 -8.79 -4.53 7.41
N PHE A 86 -9.15 -3.28 7.10
CA PHE A 86 -10.47 -2.96 6.58
C PHE A 86 -10.79 -3.75 5.29
N VAL A 87 -9.87 -3.75 4.32
CA VAL A 87 -10.02 -4.51 3.07
C VAL A 87 -10.19 -6.00 3.35
N HIS A 88 -9.42 -6.54 4.32
CA HIS A 88 -9.52 -7.95 4.70
C HIS A 88 -10.93 -8.31 5.20
N TYR A 89 -11.46 -7.54 6.16
CA TYR A 89 -12.79 -7.80 6.70
C TYR A 89 -13.93 -7.46 5.75
N LEU A 90 -13.70 -6.52 4.82
CA LEU A 90 -14.68 -6.16 3.79
C LEU A 90 -14.80 -7.24 2.72
N ARG A 91 -13.68 -7.82 2.26
CA ARG A 91 -13.64 -8.64 1.04
C ARG A 91 -13.33 -10.11 1.26
N PHE A 92 -12.64 -10.47 2.34
CA PHE A 92 -12.03 -11.80 2.46
C PHE A 92 -12.37 -12.54 3.76
N ALA A 93 -12.78 -11.85 4.82
CA ALA A 93 -13.14 -12.52 6.07
C ALA A 93 -14.40 -13.39 5.89
N PRO A 94 -14.46 -14.57 6.53
CA PRO A 94 -15.68 -15.37 6.56
C PRO A 94 -16.87 -14.60 7.17
N ALA A 95 -18.08 -15.14 7.00
CA ALA A 95 -19.27 -14.62 7.66
C ALA A 95 -19.10 -14.56 9.20
N GLY A 96 -19.81 -13.65 9.86
CA GLY A 96 -19.75 -13.46 11.32
C GLY A 96 -18.73 -12.42 11.81
N ASN A 97 -18.10 -11.65 10.91
CA ASN A 97 -17.06 -10.66 11.26
C ASN A 97 -17.53 -9.20 11.22
N ASP A 98 -18.83 -8.94 11.43
CA ASP A 98 -19.41 -7.59 11.25
C ASP A 98 -18.83 -6.54 12.20
N TYR A 99 -18.56 -6.91 13.46
CA TYR A 99 -17.89 -6.01 14.40
C TYR A 99 -16.51 -5.61 13.89
N SER A 100 -15.68 -6.57 13.46
CA SER A 100 -14.33 -6.30 12.97
C SER A 100 -14.35 -5.44 11.70
N LYS A 101 -15.26 -5.72 10.76
CA LYS A 101 -15.47 -4.91 9.57
C LYS A 101 -15.81 -3.46 9.93
N SER A 102 -16.77 -3.25 10.83
CA SER A 102 -17.19 -1.92 11.29
C SER A 102 -16.08 -1.18 12.05
N ARG A 103 -15.36 -1.89 12.92
CA ARG A 103 -14.21 -1.35 13.67
C ARG A 103 -13.13 -0.81 12.73
N TYR A 104 -12.71 -1.60 11.74
CA TYR A 104 -11.63 -1.19 10.84
C TYR A 104 -12.09 -0.18 9.78
N LEU A 105 -13.37 -0.18 9.39
CA LEU A 105 -13.94 0.94 8.64
C LEU A 105 -13.80 2.25 9.43
N THR A 106 -14.17 2.24 10.71
CA THR A 106 -14.03 3.40 11.59
C THR A 106 -12.58 3.87 11.68
N GLN A 107 -11.60 2.95 11.79
CA GLN A 107 -10.18 3.33 11.80
C GLN A 107 -9.72 3.90 10.46
N ALA A 108 -10.13 3.31 9.33
CA ALA A 108 -9.76 3.79 8.01
C ALA A 108 -10.32 5.20 7.73
N VAL A 109 -11.56 5.48 8.17
CA VAL A 109 -12.17 6.81 8.12
C VAL A 109 -11.38 7.81 8.98
N ARG A 110 -11.05 7.48 10.23
CA ARG A 110 -10.24 8.36 11.11
C ARG A 110 -8.87 8.69 10.52
N VAL A 111 -8.23 7.71 9.89
CA VAL A 111 -6.95 7.94 9.21
C VAL A 111 -7.14 8.89 8.03
N ALA A 112 -8.21 8.75 7.24
CA ALA A 112 -8.52 9.68 6.16
C ALA A 112 -8.80 11.10 6.70
N GLU A 113 -9.50 11.24 7.83
CA GLU A 113 -9.73 12.54 8.48
C GLU A 113 -8.41 13.23 8.87
N VAL A 114 -7.49 12.50 9.51
CA VAL A 114 -6.16 13.04 9.88
C VAL A 114 -5.37 13.50 8.65
N ILE A 115 -5.40 12.70 7.58
CA ILE A 115 -4.68 13.05 6.34
C ILE A 115 -5.33 14.23 5.64
N ASP A 116 -6.66 14.28 5.56
CA ASP A 116 -7.38 15.40 4.98
C ASP A 116 -7.08 16.71 5.73
N GLN A 117 -7.10 16.66 7.07
CA GLN A 117 -6.73 17.80 7.92
C GLN A 117 -5.29 18.24 7.67
N ARG A 118 -4.33 17.30 7.55
CA ARG A 118 -2.95 17.66 7.18
C ARG A 118 -2.92 18.38 5.84
N LEU A 119 -3.58 17.82 4.84
CA LEU A 119 -3.62 18.34 3.48
C LEU A 119 -4.42 19.64 3.34
N ALA A 120 -5.19 20.05 4.36
CA ALA A 120 -5.78 21.37 4.43
C ALA A 120 -4.73 22.48 4.63
N SER A 121 -3.62 22.16 5.29
CA SER A 121 -2.54 23.10 5.64
C SER A 121 -1.28 22.96 4.76
N ALA A 122 -1.23 21.95 3.90
CA ALA A 122 -0.05 21.64 3.10
C ALA A 122 -0.43 21.10 1.72
N THR A 123 0.40 21.41 0.72
CA THR A 123 0.23 20.92 -0.67
C THR A 123 0.36 19.39 -0.72
N TYR A 124 1.37 18.86 -0.05
CA TYR A 124 1.71 17.44 0.09
C TYR A 124 1.88 17.08 1.57
N LEU A 125 1.99 15.78 1.88
CA LEU A 125 2.04 15.33 3.28
C LEU A 125 3.20 15.95 4.06
N ALA A 126 4.38 16.04 3.43
CA ALA A 126 5.59 16.58 4.05
C ALA A 126 5.73 18.11 3.95
N GLY A 127 4.76 18.82 3.35
CA GLY A 127 4.86 20.27 3.15
C GLY A 127 4.57 20.69 1.70
N SER A 128 5.41 21.54 1.13
CA SER A 128 5.24 22.07 -0.23
C SER A 128 5.67 21.09 -1.33
N ASP A 129 6.57 20.17 -1.02
CA ASP A 129 7.24 19.33 -2.02
C ASP A 129 6.76 17.88 -1.99
N TYR A 130 6.62 17.30 -3.18
CA TYR A 130 6.23 15.90 -3.36
C TYR A 130 7.35 14.95 -2.92
N SER A 131 7.02 13.99 -2.05
CA SER A 131 8.01 13.15 -1.39
C SER A 131 7.68 11.64 -1.38
N VAL A 132 8.57 10.84 -0.81
CA VAL A 132 8.32 9.41 -0.52
C VAL A 132 7.09 9.18 0.37
N ALA A 133 6.73 10.15 1.23
CA ALA A 133 5.51 10.07 2.03
C ALA A 133 4.26 10.02 1.13
N ASP A 134 4.22 10.86 0.11
CA ASP A 134 3.10 10.92 -0.82
C ASP A 134 3.03 9.68 -1.71
N ILE A 135 4.18 9.26 -2.25
CA ILE A 135 4.29 8.04 -3.09
C ILE A 135 3.75 6.81 -2.37
N SER A 136 4.07 6.68 -1.08
CA SER A 136 3.69 5.51 -0.29
C SER A 136 2.22 5.52 0.16
N THR A 137 1.65 6.71 0.35
CA THR A 137 0.28 6.90 0.85
C THR A 137 -0.75 6.91 -0.29
N PHE A 138 -0.37 7.47 -1.43
CA PHE A 138 -1.25 7.70 -2.58
C PHE A 138 -2.04 6.47 -3.04
N PRO A 139 -1.44 5.28 -3.16
CA PRO A 139 -2.17 4.10 -3.61
C PRO A 139 -3.31 3.68 -2.69
N TRP A 140 -3.26 4.02 -1.40
CA TRP A 140 -4.32 3.70 -0.44
C TRP A 140 -5.49 4.66 -0.57
N LEU A 141 -5.22 5.97 -0.54
CA LEU A 141 -6.26 6.99 -0.53
C LEU A 141 -7.01 7.09 -1.86
N ARG A 142 -6.32 6.89 -3.00
CA ARG A 142 -6.99 6.88 -4.31
C ARG A 142 -8.02 5.76 -4.46
N ASN A 143 -7.98 4.73 -3.61
CA ASN A 143 -8.89 3.61 -3.64
C ASN A 143 -10.07 3.75 -2.66
N ILE A 144 -10.16 4.83 -1.87
CA ILE A 144 -11.30 5.07 -0.97
C ILE A 144 -12.65 4.93 -1.68
N PRO A 145 -12.89 5.51 -2.88
CA PRO A 145 -14.17 5.36 -3.57
C PRO A 145 -14.58 3.90 -3.82
N ALA A 146 -13.60 3.06 -4.18
CA ALA A 146 -13.83 1.64 -4.46
C ALA A 146 -13.96 0.77 -3.20
N LEU A 147 -13.64 1.32 -2.02
CA LEU A 147 -13.68 0.61 -0.74
C LEU A 147 -14.84 1.05 0.16
N MET A 148 -15.23 2.32 0.09
CA MET A 148 -16.22 2.94 0.99
C MET A 148 -17.38 3.60 0.25
N GLY A 149 -17.38 3.59 -1.09
CA GLY A 149 -18.34 4.32 -1.92
C GLY A 149 -17.82 5.70 -2.33
N ALA A 150 -18.23 6.16 -3.52
CA ALA A 150 -17.76 7.43 -4.08
C ALA A 150 -18.18 8.65 -3.25
N ASP A 151 -19.39 8.62 -2.68
CA ASP A 151 -19.96 9.74 -1.91
C ASP A 151 -19.16 10.07 -0.65
N VAL A 152 -18.41 9.11 -0.11
CA VAL A 152 -17.54 9.33 1.06
C VAL A 152 -16.47 10.38 0.78
N MET A 153 -16.04 10.54 -0.48
CA MET A 153 -15.02 11.53 -0.84
C MET A 153 -15.47 12.98 -0.62
N ALA A 154 -16.78 13.24 -0.56
CA ALA A 154 -17.30 14.58 -0.23
C ALA A 154 -16.85 15.06 1.17
N LYS A 155 -16.51 14.12 2.07
CA LYS A 155 -15.97 14.42 3.40
C LYS A 155 -14.47 14.78 3.40
N PHE A 156 -13.77 14.50 2.30
CA PHE A 156 -12.31 14.59 2.21
C PHE A 156 -11.84 15.43 1.02
N PRO A 157 -12.22 16.73 0.96
CA PRO A 157 -11.93 17.58 -0.20
C PRO A 157 -10.42 17.78 -0.44
N ASN A 158 -9.61 17.77 0.62
CA ASN A 158 -8.16 17.96 0.50
C ASN A 158 -7.49 16.69 -0.03
N ILE A 159 -7.97 15.51 0.35
CA ILE A 159 -7.56 14.24 -0.26
C ILE A 159 -7.97 14.22 -1.73
N VAL A 160 -9.19 14.63 -2.09
CA VAL A 160 -9.63 14.69 -3.50
C VAL A 160 -8.67 15.54 -4.34
N ARG A 161 -8.37 16.77 -3.87
CA ARG A 161 -7.41 17.67 -4.52
C ARG A 161 -6.04 17.01 -4.69
N TRP A 162 -5.52 16.44 -3.60
CA TRP A 162 -4.19 15.84 -3.57
C TRP A 162 -4.09 14.58 -4.46
N VAL A 163 -5.11 13.71 -4.46
CA VAL A 163 -5.19 12.54 -5.35
C VAL A 163 -5.17 12.99 -6.81
N LYS A 164 -6.01 13.97 -7.18
CA LYS A 164 -6.06 14.51 -8.55
C LYS A 164 -4.69 15.03 -9.01
N ALA A 165 -4.03 15.82 -8.18
CA ALA A 165 -2.71 16.37 -8.50
C ALA A 165 -1.65 15.29 -8.71
N ILE A 166 -1.68 14.20 -7.92
CA ILE A 166 -0.73 13.09 -8.06
C ILE A 166 -1.06 12.20 -9.26
N ASP A 167 -2.34 11.92 -9.52
CA ASP A 167 -2.79 11.13 -10.68
C ASP A 167 -2.40 11.77 -12.01
N GLU A 168 -2.32 13.10 -12.06
CA GLU A 168 -1.90 13.83 -13.26
C GLU A 168 -0.42 13.64 -13.61
N ARG A 169 0.42 13.18 -12.66
CA ARG A 169 1.87 13.03 -12.85
C ARG A 169 2.19 11.92 -13.87
N PRO A 170 2.99 12.18 -14.91
CA PRO A 170 3.31 11.16 -15.93
C PRO A 170 3.92 9.86 -15.38
N ALA A 171 4.76 9.96 -14.35
CA ALA A 171 5.37 8.79 -13.70
C ALA A 171 4.33 7.93 -12.96
N VAL A 172 3.30 8.55 -12.37
CA VAL A 172 2.22 7.86 -11.67
C VAL A 172 1.33 7.14 -12.67
N LYS A 173 0.90 7.81 -13.75
CA LYS A 173 0.14 7.18 -14.83
C LYS A 173 0.84 5.95 -15.40
N LYS A 174 2.15 6.07 -15.67
CA LYS A 174 2.96 4.93 -16.12
C LYS A 174 2.98 3.80 -15.10
N ALA A 175 3.20 4.11 -13.82
CA ALA A 175 3.21 3.09 -12.78
C ALA A 175 1.86 2.38 -12.61
N LEU A 176 0.74 3.10 -12.70
CA LEU A 176 -0.60 2.52 -12.64
C LEU A 176 -0.88 1.61 -13.83
N ALA A 177 -0.48 2.00 -15.05
CA ALA A 177 -0.61 1.13 -16.23
C ALA A 177 0.15 -0.20 -16.08
N GLU A 178 1.36 -0.17 -15.51
CA GLU A 178 2.13 -1.38 -15.21
C GLU A 178 1.44 -2.26 -14.16
N VAL A 179 0.81 -1.65 -13.16
CA VAL A 179 0.04 -2.37 -12.13
C VAL A 179 -1.19 -3.05 -12.74
N ASP A 180 -1.91 -2.35 -13.61
CA ASP A 180 -3.07 -2.89 -14.29
C ASP A 180 -2.69 -4.03 -15.25
N ALA A 181 -1.56 -3.90 -15.95
CA ALA A 181 -1.01 -4.98 -16.77
C ALA A 181 -0.65 -6.24 -15.97
N VAL A 182 -0.18 -6.09 -14.72
CA VAL A 182 0.04 -7.22 -13.81
C VAL A 182 -1.29 -7.80 -13.34
N ARG A 183 -2.24 -6.96 -12.93
CA ARG A 183 -3.56 -7.40 -12.46
C ARG A 183 -4.32 -8.21 -13.51
N GLY A 184 -4.24 -7.82 -14.78
CA GLY A 184 -4.83 -8.57 -15.89
C GLY A 184 -4.26 -9.98 -16.10
N LYS A 185 -3.12 -10.30 -15.49
CA LYS A 185 -2.45 -11.61 -15.58
C LYS A 185 -2.57 -12.44 -14.30
N THR A 186 -3.22 -11.92 -13.27
CA THR A 186 -3.38 -12.57 -11.98
C THR A 186 -4.84 -12.92 -11.74
N THR A 187 -5.10 -14.05 -11.06
CA THR A 187 -6.45 -14.38 -10.61
C THR A 187 -6.95 -13.29 -9.65
N PRO A 188 -8.10 -12.65 -9.96
CA PRO A 188 -8.74 -11.72 -9.04
C PRO A 188 -9.06 -12.41 -7.71
N PHE A 189 -8.92 -11.70 -6.58
CA PHE A 189 -9.10 -12.32 -5.27
C PHE A 189 -10.53 -12.82 -5.01
N ASP A 190 -11.54 -12.19 -5.59
CA ASP A 190 -12.95 -12.61 -5.57
C ASP A 190 -13.21 -13.89 -6.37
N LYS A 191 -12.27 -14.29 -7.22
CA LYS A 191 -12.29 -15.54 -7.98
C LYS A 191 -11.29 -16.58 -7.46
N ALA A 192 -10.60 -16.28 -6.36
CA ALA A 192 -9.64 -17.21 -5.78
C ALA A 192 -10.34 -18.32 -5.00
N GLU A 193 -9.88 -19.56 -5.17
CA GLU A 193 -10.40 -20.71 -4.43
C GLU A 193 -10.13 -20.57 -2.92
N ALA A 194 -11.01 -21.16 -2.10
CA ALA A 194 -10.90 -21.13 -0.64
C ALA A 194 -9.52 -21.61 -0.14
N ALA A 195 -8.98 -22.69 -0.71
CA ALA A 195 -7.65 -23.19 -0.36
C ALA A 195 -6.52 -22.18 -0.65
N THR A 196 -6.67 -21.38 -1.71
CA THR A 196 -5.72 -20.30 -2.02
C THR A 196 -5.81 -19.17 -0.99
N LEU A 197 -7.03 -18.78 -0.61
CA LEU A 197 -7.26 -17.77 0.42
C LEU A 197 -6.76 -18.22 1.79
N ASP A 198 -6.97 -19.49 2.16
CA ASP A 198 -6.48 -20.07 3.41
C ASP A 198 -4.96 -20.05 3.50
N LYS A 199 -4.28 -20.36 2.40
CA LYS A 199 -2.82 -20.28 2.33
C LYS A 199 -2.31 -18.83 2.43
N VAL A 200 -2.95 -17.89 1.72
CA VAL A 200 -2.54 -16.48 1.69
C VAL A 200 -2.73 -15.82 3.06
N PHE A 201 -3.85 -16.12 3.74
CA PHE A 201 -4.19 -15.50 5.01
C PHE A 201 -3.81 -16.35 6.23
N GLY A 202 -3.22 -17.52 6.04
CA GLY A 202 -2.84 -18.43 7.12
C GLY A 202 -4.05 -18.86 7.95
N ARG A 203 -5.11 -19.34 7.29
CA ARG A 203 -6.35 -19.81 7.92
C ARG A 203 -6.50 -21.32 7.80
N GLY A 204 -7.46 -21.89 8.53
CA GLY A 204 -7.73 -23.33 8.50
C GLY A 204 -6.50 -24.14 8.90
N GLN A 205 -6.11 -25.09 8.06
CA GLN A 205 -4.90 -25.91 8.27
C GLN A 205 -3.57 -25.13 8.29
N PHE A 206 -3.56 -23.87 7.82
CA PHE A 206 -2.39 -23.00 7.84
C PHE A 206 -2.37 -22.03 9.03
N ALA A 207 -3.39 -22.07 9.89
CA ALA A 207 -3.43 -21.25 11.09
C ALA A 207 -2.24 -21.54 12.01
N ALA A 208 -1.72 -20.50 12.66
CA ALA A 208 -0.76 -20.69 13.75
C ALA A 208 -1.48 -21.41 14.90
N ALA A 209 -0.86 -22.48 15.40
CA ALA A 209 -1.29 -23.20 16.60
C ALA A 209 -1.03 -22.36 17.86
#